data_AF-A0A6B0ZHB6-F1
#
_entry.id   AF-A0A6B0ZHB6-F1
#
_cell.length_a   1.000
_cell.length_b   1.000
_cell.length_c   1.000
_cell.angle_alpha   90.00
_cell.angle_beta   90.00
_cell.angle_gamma   90.00
#
_symmetry.space_group_name_H-M   'P 1'
#
loop_
_entity.id
_entity.type
_entity.pdbx_description
1 polymer ?
#
loop_
_entity_poly.entity_id
_entity_poly.type
_entity_poly.pdbx_seq_one_letter_code
_entity_poly.pdbx_strand_id
1 'polypeptide(L)' 'PAASGARGLATGRVFTREGRLVASVVQEGLIRRLG' A
#
# COMPACT_ATOMS: atom_id res chain seq x y z
N PRO A 1 -6.97 -1.12 4.53
CA PRO A 1 -6.58 -2.04 3.43
C PRO A 1 -7.83 -2.68 2.81
N ALA A 2 -7.88 -2.84 1.48
CA ALA A 2 -9.01 -3.43 0.77
C ALA A 2 -8.51 -4.38 -0.32
N ALA A 3 -9.26 -5.45 -0.60
CA ALA A 3 -8.98 -6.36 -1.70
C ALA A 3 -10.27 -6.84 -2.34
N SER A 4 -10.34 -6.78 -3.67
CA SER A 4 -11.48 -7.22 -4.47
C SER A 4 -11.05 -7.42 -5.93
N GLY A 5 -11.73 -8.28 -6.69
CA GLY A 5 -11.49 -8.44 -8.12
C GLY A 5 -10.05 -8.82 -8.48
N ALA A 6 -9.40 -9.65 -7.65
CA ALA A 6 -7.98 -10.00 -7.77
C ALA A 6 -7.01 -8.80 -7.66
N ARG A 7 -7.44 -7.67 -7.08
CA ARG A 7 -6.58 -6.52 -6.78
C ARG A 7 -6.52 -6.28 -5.28
N GLY A 8 -5.39 -5.77 -4.81
CA GLY A 8 -5.20 -5.29 -3.44
C GLY A 8 -4.80 -3.83 -3.43
N LEU A 9 -5.49 -3.02 -2.63
CA LEU A 9 -5.20 -1.61 -2.39
C LEU A 9 -4.58 -1.41 -1.01
N ALA A 10 -3.39 -0.82 -1.00
CA ALA A 10 -2.63 -0.50 0.20
C ALA A 10 -2.30 1.00 0.26
N THR A 11 -2.19 1.50 1.49
CA THR A 11 -1.80 2.89 1.79
C THR A 11 -0.64 2.90 2.77
N GLY A 12 0.33 3.79 2.58
CA GLY A 12 1.50 3.93 3.45
C GLY A 12 1.81 5.39 3.78
N ARG A 13 2.52 5.59 4.89
CA ARG A 13 3.07 6.89 5.32
C ARG A 13 4.54 6.72 5.64
N VAL A 14 5.37 7.64 5.16
CA VAL A 14 6.83 7.64 5.38
C VAL A 14 7.17 8.83 6.27
N PHE A 15 7.94 8.58 7.32
CA PHE A 15 8.33 9.58 8.30
C PHE A 15 9.86 9.70 8.38
N THR A 16 10.37 10.88 8.70
CA THR A 16 11.77 11.03 9.15
C THR A 16 11.96 10.34 10.51
N ARG A 17 13.21 10.17 10.93
CA ARG A 17 13.54 9.58 12.24
C ARG A 17 12.99 10.42 13.40
N GLU A 18 12.88 11.73 13.20
CA GLU A 18 12.33 12.69 14.15
C GLU A 18 10.79 12.71 14.13
N GLY A 19 10.15 11.85 13.34
CA GLY A 19 8.70 11.68 13.30
C GLY A 19 7.96 12.62 12.34
N ARG A 20 8.65 13.40 11.51
CA ARG A 20 8.00 14.27 10.52
C ARG A 20 7.50 13.47 9.33
N LEU A 21 6.22 13.59 8.97
CA LEU A 21 5.67 12.98 7.76
C LEU A 21 6.32 13.61 6.52
N VAL A 22 6.85 12.77 5.61
CA VAL A 22 7.50 13.22 4.38
C VAL A 22 6.77 12.80 3.12
N ALA A 23 6.04 11.69 3.16
CA ALA A 23 5.25 11.24 2.02
C ALA A 23 4.07 10.37 2.47
N SER A 24 3.02 10.39 1.66
CA SER A 24 1.93 9.40 1.70
C SER A 24 1.89 8.68 0.36
N VAL A 25 1.63 7.37 0.40
CA VAL A 25 1.70 6.50 -0.77
C VAL A 25 0.42 5.68 -0.86
N VAL A 26 -0.05 5.47 -2.09
CA VAL A 26 -1.08 4.50 -2.42
C VAL A 26 -0.49 3.53 -3.43
N GLN A 27 -0.77 2.24 -3.27
CA GLN A 27 -0.39 1.21 -4.22
C GLN A 27 -1.56 0.28 -4.46
N GLU A 28 -1.82 -0.02 -5.73
CA GLU A 28 -2.74 -1.07 -6.13
C GLU A 28 -2.01 -2.14 -6.95
N GLY A 29 -2.08 -3.40 -6.51
CA GLY A 29 -1.40 -4.53 -7.16
C GLY A 29 -2.35 -5.65 -7.55
N LEU A 30 -1.95 -6.44 -8.55
CA LEU A 30 -2.60 -7.72 -8.90
C LEU A 30 -2.25 -8.79 -7.87
N ILE A 31 -3.25 -9.47 -7.33
CA ILE A 31 -3.11 -10.62 -6.43
C ILE A 31 -3.61 -11.85 -7.19
N ARG A 32 -2.68 -12.66 -7.68
CA ARG A 32 -2.97 -13.88 -8.45
C ARG A 32 -2.47 -15.09 -7.69
N ARG A 33 -3.35 -16.05 -7.41
CA ARG A 33 -2.94 -17.37 -6.94
C ARG A 33 -2.26 -18.10 -8.10
N LEU A 34 -1.04 -18.56 -7.89
CA LEU A 34 -0.39 -19.50 -8.79
C LEU A 34 -0.77 -20.89 -8.30
N GLY A 35 -1.33 -21.70 -9.21
CA GLY A 35 -1.56 -23.12 -8.99
C GLY A 35 -0.28 -23.91 -9.25
#